data_AF-A0A1Q8TGM2-F1
#
_entry.id   AF-A0A1Q8TGM2-F1
#
_cell.length_a   1.000
_cell.length_b   1.000
_cell.length_c   1.000
_cell.angle_alpha   90.00
_cell.angle_beta   90.00
_cell.angle_gamma   90.00
#
_symmetry.space_group_name_H-M   'P 1'
#
loop_
_entity.id
_entity.type
_entity.pdbx_description
1 polymer ?
#
loop_
_entity_poly.entity_id
_entity_poly.type
_entity_poly.pdbx_seq_one_letter_code
_entity_poly.pdbx_strand_id
1 'polypeptide(L)'
;MSKPTSVRDINDKYDYEDEYPKGEGDSPKVACGQDGTYNELRYIYDTYLKPEVERNTITNQQAIDALDSACSSLSNPRSREDFYAHLEKELGIEI
;
A
#
# COMPACT_ATOMS: atom_id res chain seq x y z
N MET A 1 0.04 18.34 -6.72
CA MET A 1 -0.86 17.16 -6.72
C MET A 1 -1.47 17.07 -5.34
N SER A 2 -2.78 16.82 -5.24
CA SER A 2 -3.46 16.68 -3.95
C SER A 2 -2.97 15.43 -3.24
N LYS A 3 -2.83 15.50 -1.91
CA LYS A 3 -2.50 14.38 -1.05
C LYS A 3 -3.61 13.32 -1.14
N PRO A 4 -3.30 12.02 -1.32
CA PRO A 4 -4.33 10.99 -1.39
C PRO A 4 -5.03 10.87 -0.03
N THR A 5 -6.33 10.63 -0.08
CA THR A 5 -7.19 10.44 1.10
C THR A 5 -7.79 9.04 1.17
N SER A 6 -7.61 8.27 0.09
CA SER A 6 -8.09 6.89 -0.02
C SER A 6 -7.10 6.03 -0.80
N VAL A 7 -7.20 4.71 -0.64
CA VAL A 7 -6.43 3.74 -1.44
C VAL A 7 -6.70 3.94 -2.94
N ARG A 8 -7.94 4.28 -3.31
CA ARG A 8 -8.32 4.58 -4.69
C ARG A 8 -7.54 5.77 -5.24
N ASP A 9 -7.38 6.83 -4.45
CA ASP A 9 -6.61 8.01 -4.85
C ASP A 9 -5.13 7.66 -5.11
N ILE A 10 -4.59 6.63 -4.44
CA ILE A 10 -3.24 6.11 -4.70
C ILE A 10 -3.26 5.32 -6.01
N ASN A 11 -4.20 4.40 -6.18
CA ASN A 11 -4.28 3.57 -7.39
C ASN A 11 -4.44 4.43 -8.66
N ASP A 12 -5.21 5.52 -8.59
CA ASP A 12 -5.42 6.46 -9.71
C ASP A 12 -4.11 7.17 -10.16
N LYS A 13 -3.03 7.09 -9.37
CA LYS A 13 -1.70 7.61 -9.76
C LYS A 13 -0.86 6.64 -10.59
N TYR A 14 -1.18 5.35 -10.57
CA TYR A 14 -0.37 4.31 -11.20
C TYR A 14 -1.15 3.69 -12.36
N ASP A 15 -0.61 3.82 -13.57
CA ASP A 15 -1.18 3.19 -14.76
C ASP A 15 -0.85 1.69 -14.77
N TYR A 16 -1.80 0.83 -15.10
CA TYR A 16 -1.63 -0.63 -15.12
C TYR A 16 -0.70 -1.10 -16.25
N GLU A 17 -0.41 -0.24 -17.23
CA GLU A 17 0.63 -0.51 -18.23
C GLU A 17 2.06 -0.49 -17.65
N ASP A 18 2.26 -0.09 -16.38
CA ASP A 18 3.53 -0.33 -15.67
C ASP A 18 3.71 -1.84 -15.46
N GLU A 19 4.49 -2.45 -16.35
CA GLU A 19 4.79 -3.87 -16.38
C GLU A 19 5.25 -4.36 -14.98
N TYR A 20 4.48 -5.26 -14.38
CA TYR A 20 4.75 -6.02 -13.14
C TYR A 20 4.53 -5.27 -11.80
N PRO A 21 4.14 -6.00 -10.73
CA PRO A 21 3.67 -7.39 -10.69
C PRO A 21 2.19 -7.53 -11.11
N LYS A 22 1.89 -8.60 -11.86
CA LYS A 22 0.53 -9.04 -12.21
C LYS A 22 0.27 -10.38 -11.50
N GLY A 23 -0.80 -10.50 -10.73
CA GLY A 23 -1.17 -11.76 -10.09
C GLY A 23 -1.97 -11.61 -8.79
N GLU A 24 -3.00 -12.43 -8.64
CA GLU A 24 -3.77 -12.61 -7.41
C GLU A 24 -2.98 -13.52 -6.43
N GLY A 25 -2.89 -13.14 -5.15
CA GLY A 25 -2.42 -14.01 -4.06
C GLY A 25 -1.10 -13.65 -3.39
N ASP A 26 -0.40 -14.68 -2.87
CA ASP A 26 0.80 -14.60 -2.02
C ASP A 26 2.08 -14.24 -2.80
N SER A 27 1.94 -13.33 -3.76
CA SER A 27 3.03 -12.83 -4.57
C SER A 27 4.07 -12.16 -3.68
N PRO A 28 5.38 -12.44 -3.86
CA PRO A 28 6.43 -11.75 -3.11
C PRO A 28 6.54 -10.26 -3.49
N LYS A 29 5.60 -9.72 -4.28
CA LYS A 29 5.63 -8.38 -4.84
C LYS A 29 4.30 -7.66 -4.63
N VAL A 30 4.36 -6.37 -4.33
CA VAL A 30 3.20 -5.50 -4.10
C VAL A 30 2.91 -4.64 -5.33
N ALA A 31 1.64 -4.65 -5.75
CA ALA A 31 1.11 -3.78 -6.80
C ALA A 31 0.47 -2.53 -6.19
N CYS A 32 0.85 -1.35 -6.66
CA CYS A 32 0.25 -0.08 -6.25
C CYS A 32 -0.95 0.34 -7.12
N GLY A 33 -1.10 -0.28 -8.29
CA GLY A 33 -2.32 -0.20 -9.11
C GLY A 33 -3.36 -1.26 -8.69
N GLN A 34 -4.57 -1.12 -9.20
CA GLN A 34 -5.64 -2.11 -9.02
C GLN A 34 -5.70 -3.07 -10.22
N ASP A 35 -5.85 -4.38 -9.97
CA ASP A 35 -6.06 -5.40 -11.00
C ASP A 35 -7.45 -6.05 -10.83
N GLY A 36 -8.39 -5.73 -11.73
CA GLY A 36 -9.75 -6.27 -11.69
C GLY A 36 -10.45 -6.05 -10.35
N THR A 37 -10.87 -7.15 -9.71
CA THR A 37 -11.55 -7.13 -8.41
C THR A 37 -10.61 -7.11 -7.21
N TYR A 38 -9.30 -7.32 -7.42
CA TYR A 38 -8.32 -7.40 -6.34
C TYR A 38 -7.47 -6.13 -6.27
N ASN A 39 -7.26 -5.66 -5.04
CA ASN A 39 -6.48 -4.45 -4.77
C ASN A 39 -5.55 -4.72 -3.59
N GLU A 40 -4.27 -4.87 -3.89
CA GLU A 40 -3.23 -5.23 -2.92
C GLU A 40 -3.11 -4.17 -1.82
N LEU A 41 -3.13 -2.88 -2.16
CA LEU A 41 -3.09 -1.80 -1.17
C LEU A 41 -4.32 -1.84 -0.25
N ARG A 42 -5.48 -2.21 -0.78
CA ARG A 42 -6.70 -2.36 0.01
C ARG A 42 -6.60 -3.55 0.95
N TYR A 43 -6.07 -4.67 0.47
CA TYR A 43 -5.81 -5.85 1.29
C TYR A 43 -4.86 -5.52 2.45
N ILE A 44 -3.73 -4.86 2.17
CA ILE A 44 -2.75 -4.44 3.19
C ILE A 44 -3.41 -3.50 4.20
N TYR A 45 -4.17 -2.52 3.71
CA TYR A 45 -4.89 -1.58 4.57
C TYR A 45 -5.87 -2.32 5.50
N ASP A 46 -6.76 -3.14 4.96
CA ASP A 46 -7.82 -3.79 5.74
C ASP A 46 -7.26 -4.86 6.70
N THR A 47 -6.15 -5.51 6.36
CA THR A 47 -5.57 -6.63 7.13
C THR A 47 -4.64 -6.14 8.24
N TYR A 48 -3.78 -5.16 7.96
CA TYR A 48 -2.69 -4.77 8.87
C TYR A 48 -2.86 -3.37 9.45
N LEU A 49 -3.25 -2.39 8.63
CA LEU A 49 -3.30 -0.99 9.06
C LEU A 49 -4.61 -0.63 9.77
N LYS A 50 -5.73 -1.17 9.30
CA LYS A 50 -7.05 -0.91 9.86
C LYS A 50 -7.17 -1.33 11.34
N PRO A 51 -6.67 -2.50 11.78
CA PRO A 51 -6.63 -2.82 13.20
C PRO A 51 -5.87 -1.79 14.04
N GLU A 52 -4.77 -1.24 13.53
CA GLU A 52 -3.99 -0.20 14.23
C GLU A 52 -4.68 1.17 14.21
N VAL A 53 -5.46 1.46 13.17
CA VAL A 53 -6.37 2.63 13.15
C VAL A 53 -7.48 2.47 14.19
N GLU A 54 -8.11 1.30 14.28
CA GLU A 54 -9.19 1.01 15.24
C GLU A 54 -8.69 1.06 16.69
N ARG A 55 -7.41 0.71 16.92
CA ARG A 55 -6.72 0.87 18.21
C ARG A 55 -6.29 2.30 18.52
N ASN A 56 -6.44 3.23 17.58
CA ASN A 56 -5.92 4.60 17.62
C ASN A 56 -4.38 4.66 17.75
N THR A 57 -3.65 3.63 17.33
CA THR A 57 -2.18 3.63 17.24
C THR A 57 -1.72 4.58 16.14
N ILE A 58 -2.42 4.53 15.00
CA ILE A 58 -2.22 5.41 13.85
C ILE A 58 -3.56 5.99 13.39
N THR A 59 -3.54 7.06 12.60
CA THR A 59 -4.74 7.59 11.95
C THR A 59 -4.94 6.98 10.56
N ASN A 60 -6.18 6.99 10.06
CA ASN A 60 -6.47 6.60 8.67
C ASN A 60 -5.59 7.37 7.68
N GLN A 61 -5.37 8.68 7.91
CA GLN A 61 -4.53 9.46 7.01
C GLN A 61 -3.07 9.02 7.06
N GLN A 62 -2.50 8.70 8.23
CA GLN A 62 -1.15 8.16 8.32
C GLN A 62 -1.01 6.83 7.56
N ALA A 63 -2.02 5.95 7.66
CA ALA A 63 -2.03 4.71 6.90
C ALA A 63 -2.04 4.95 5.38
N ILE A 64 -2.88 5.87 4.89
CA ILE A 64 -2.92 6.24 3.46
C ILE A 64 -1.59 6.87 3.01
N ASP A 65 -1.00 7.74 3.83
CA ASP A 65 0.27 8.39 3.53
C ASP A 65 1.40 7.38 3.42
N ALA A 66 1.47 6.43 4.35
CA ALA A 66 2.50 5.40 4.34
C ALA A 66 2.37 4.47 3.12
N LEU A 67 1.15 4.12 2.72
CA LEU A 67 0.91 3.34 1.49
C LEU A 67 1.37 4.11 0.25
N ASP A 68 1.03 5.40 0.13
CA ASP A 68 1.45 6.25 -0.98
C ASP A 68 2.97 6.46 -1.01
N SER A 69 3.57 6.63 0.16
CA SER A 69 5.01 6.76 0.36
C SER A 69 5.77 5.49 -0.05
N ALA A 70 5.29 4.32 0.36
CA ALA A 70 5.87 3.04 -0.06
C ALA A 70 5.77 2.85 -1.58
N CYS A 71 4.62 3.20 -2.17
CA CYS A 71 4.41 3.16 -3.61
C CYS A 71 5.32 4.12 -4.39
N SER A 72 5.64 5.28 -3.85
CA SER A 72 6.51 6.27 -4.52
C SER A 72 8.00 6.06 -4.24
N SER A 73 8.37 5.49 -3.09
CA SER A 73 9.76 5.34 -2.64
C SER A 73 10.43 4.06 -3.12
N LEU A 74 9.67 2.96 -3.25
CA LEU A 74 10.21 1.67 -3.67
C LEU A 74 10.17 1.52 -5.20
N SER A 75 11.27 1.08 -5.78
CA SER A 75 11.35 0.82 -7.23
C SER A 75 10.50 -0.37 -7.63
N ASN A 76 9.81 -0.28 -8.77
CA ASN A 76 9.07 -1.39 -9.34
C ASN A 76 10.03 -2.44 -9.94
N PRO A 77 9.89 -3.77 -9.69
CA PRO A 77 8.94 -4.42 -8.80
C PRO A 77 9.25 -4.24 -7.32
N ARG A 78 8.24 -3.84 -6.54
CA ARG A 78 8.34 -3.67 -5.08
C ARG A 78 8.21 -5.02 -4.40
N SER A 79 9.19 -5.43 -3.62
CA SER A 79 9.06 -6.65 -2.81
C SER A 79 8.08 -6.40 -1.65
N ARG A 80 7.33 -7.43 -1.24
CA ARG A 80 6.41 -7.32 -0.11
C ARG A 80 7.15 -7.08 1.21
N GLU A 81 8.32 -7.70 1.37
CA GLU A 81 9.19 -7.51 2.54
C GLU A 81 9.64 -6.05 2.67
N ASP A 82 10.19 -5.46 1.59
CA ASP A 82 10.61 -4.05 1.60
C ASP A 82 9.41 -3.12 1.79
N PHE A 83 8.26 -3.48 1.22
CA PHE A 83 7.03 -2.71 1.37
C PHE A 83 6.57 -2.67 2.83
N TYR A 84 6.52 -3.82 3.51
CA TYR A 84 6.11 -3.88 4.92
C TYR A 84 7.16 -3.22 5.82
N ALA A 85 8.44 -3.47 5.60
CA ALA A 85 9.51 -2.81 6.34
C ALA A 85 9.45 -1.27 6.19
N HIS A 86 9.07 -0.76 5.02
CA HIS A 86 8.85 0.67 4.81
C HIS A 86 7.64 1.18 5.62
N LEU A 87 6.51 0.46 5.61
CA LEU A 87 5.33 0.82 6.40
C LEU A 87 5.61 0.84 7.90
N GLU A 88 6.23 -0.21 8.43
CA GLU A 88 6.60 -0.33 9.84
C GLU A 88 7.48 0.82 10.29
N LYS A 89 8.50 1.14 9.49
CA LYS A 89 9.42 2.24 9.76
C LYS A 89 8.74 3.60 9.74
N GLU A 90 7.85 3.83 8.78
CA GLU A 90 7.17 5.13 8.61
C GLU A 90 6.10 5.36 9.68
N LEU A 91 5.40 4.30 10.08
CA LEU A 91 4.30 4.35 11.04
C LEU A 91 4.76 4.12 12.49
N GLY A 92 5.94 3.53 12.70
CA GLY A 92 6.44 3.16 14.03
C GLY A 92 5.64 2.00 14.66
N ILE A 93 5.17 1.07 13.83
CA ILE A 93 4.39 -0.13 14.22
C ILE A 93 5.04 -1.40 13.66
N GLU A 94 4.55 -2.56 14.06
CA GLU A 94 4.96 -3.88 13.55
C GLU A 94 3.73 -4.57 12.93
N ILE A 95 3.84 -5.10 11.71
CA ILE A 95 2.70 -5.67 10.95
C ILE A 95 3.02 -7.01 10.26
#